data_AF-A0A086PPJ9-F1
#
_entry.id   AF-A0A086PPJ9-F1
#
_cell.length_a   1.000
_cell.length_b   1.000
_cell.length_c   1.000
_cell.angle_alpha   90.00
_cell.angle_beta   90.00
_cell.angle_gamma   90.00
#
_symmetry.space_group_name_H-M   'P 1'
#
loop_
_entity.id
_entity.type
_entity.pdbx_description
1 polymer ?
#
loop_
_entity_poly.entity_id
_entity_poly.type
_entity_poly.pdbx_seq_one_letter_code
_entity_poly.pdbx_strand_id
1 'polypeptide(L)'
;WVVLPRRVSREPYDDVKDERRGSNKLLLCSEDFSNIDVVDIETPLPVDPRKGFSSFKFVPGTGDKVILAVKSLEDSTQNLQQSFLTIFDISGRVLLPDTPFPHASKYEGVAFV
;
A
#
# COMPACT_ATOMS: atom_id res chain seq x y z
N TRP A 1 -0.19 6.25 -15.35
CA TRP A 1 -0.21 6.55 -13.91
C TRP A 1 -0.24 5.28 -13.09
N VAL A 2 0.32 5.32 -11.88
CA VAL A 2 0.34 4.17 -10.96
C VAL A 2 -0.14 4.64 -9.60
N VAL A 3 -1.15 3.97 -9.05
CA VAL A 3 -1.78 4.37 -7.79
C VAL A 3 -1.91 3.18 -6.86
N LEU A 4 -1.45 3.38 -5.62
CA LEU A 4 -1.68 2.46 -4.51
C LEU A 4 -2.60 3.16 -3.51
N PRO A 5 -3.93 2.98 -3.59
CA PRO A 5 -4.85 3.67 -2.71
C PRO A 5 -4.61 3.26 -1.26
N ARG A 6 -4.61 4.22 -0.33
CA ARG A 6 -4.50 3.93 1.11
C ARG A 6 -5.70 3.13 1.60
N ARG A 7 -6.89 3.52 1.15
CA ARG A 7 -8.19 3.01 1.59
C ARG A 7 -9.07 2.64 0.41
N VAL A 8 -9.82 1.54 0.52
CA VAL A 8 -10.82 1.11 -0.47
C VAL A 8 -12.06 0.59 0.26
N SER A 9 -13.23 1.09 -0.13
CA SER A 9 -14.52 0.65 0.43
C SER A 9 -15.65 0.83 -0.56
N ARG A 10 -16.69 0.02 -0.40
CA ARG A 10 -17.97 0.15 -1.11
C ARG A 10 -19.05 0.85 -0.28
N GLU A 11 -18.77 1.10 1.01
CA GLU A 11 -19.64 1.81 1.93
C GLU A 11 -19.33 3.32 1.92
N PRO A 12 -20.29 4.18 2.30
CA PRO A 12 -20.03 5.60 2.55
C PRO A 12 -18.85 5.81 3.50
N TYR A 13 -18.17 6.95 3.33
CA TYR A 13 -17.08 7.34 4.22
C TYR A 13 -17.59 7.49 5.66
N ASP A 14 -16.79 6.96 6.59
CA ASP A 14 -16.98 7.00 8.04
C ASP A 14 -15.57 6.96 8.63
N ASP A 15 -15.24 7.94 9.48
CA ASP A 15 -13.89 8.17 9.99
C ASP A 15 -13.37 7.00 10.84
N VAL A 16 -14.23 6.45 11.70
CA VAL A 16 -13.87 5.32 12.57
C VAL A 16 -13.69 4.03 11.75
N LYS A 17 -14.61 3.75 10.82
CA LYS A 17 -14.51 2.55 9.96
C LYS A 17 -13.35 2.66 8.98
N ASP A 18 -12.96 3.86 8.56
CA ASP A 18 -11.87 4.06 7.61
C ASP A 18 -10.52 3.55 8.11
N GLU A 19 -10.29 3.55 9.41
CA GLU A 19 -9.08 2.95 10.01
C GLU A 19 -8.89 1.49 9.60
N ARG A 20 -9.96 0.76 9.26
CA ARG A 20 -9.97 -0.64 8.83
C ARG A 20 -10.28 -0.84 7.34
N ARG A 21 -10.13 0.20 6.50
CA ARG A 21 -10.36 0.12 5.04
C ARG A 21 -9.06 0.00 4.23
N GLY A 22 -7.98 -0.48 4.84
CA GLY A 22 -6.69 -0.70 4.20
C GLY A 22 -6.78 -1.51 2.91
N SER A 23 -6.05 -1.07 1.89
CA SER A 23 -6.12 -1.62 0.53
C SER A 23 -4.96 -2.56 0.21
N ASN A 24 -5.22 -3.51 -0.67
CA ASN A 24 -4.25 -4.35 -1.37
C ASN A 24 -4.34 -4.20 -2.90
N LYS A 25 -4.89 -3.08 -3.40
CA LYS A 25 -5.05 -2.81 -4.84
C LYS A 25 -3.85 -2.05 -5.40
N LEU A 26 -3.50 -2.37 -6.65
CA LEU A 26 -2.63 -1.59 -7.53
C LEU A 26 -3.45 -1.16 -8.75
N LEU A 27 -3.46 0.14 -9.05
CA LEU A 27 -4.10 0.68 -10.25
C LEU A 27 -3.01 1.08 -11.24
N LEU A 28 -3.09 0.52 -12.45
CA LEU A 28 -2.26 0.88 -13.59
C LEU A 28 -3.15 1.60 -14.61
N CYS A 29 -2.93 2.89 -14.79
CA CYS A 29 -3.78 3.72 -15.64
C CYS A 29 -3.00 4.24 -16.85
N SER A 30 -3.66 4.35 -18.00
CA SER A 30 -3.16 5.16 -19.11
C SER A 30 -3.00 6.64 -18.70
N GLU A 31 -2.27 7.43 -19.47
CA GLU A 31 -2.03 8.84 -19.18
C GLU A 31 -3.32 9.68 -19.15
N ASP A 32 -4.25 9.36 -20.04
CA ASP A 32 -5.58 9.96 -20.17
C ASP A 32 -6.65 9.27 -19.31
N PHE A 33 -6.29 8.26 -18.53
CA PHE A 33 -7.17 7.45 -17.69
C PHE A 33 -8.31 6.72 -18.46
N SER A 34 -8.24 6.61 -19.78
CA SER A 34 -9.21 5.85 -20.57
C SER A 34 -9.12 4.34 -20.35
N ASN A 35 -7.94 3.83 -19.95
CA ASN A 35 -7.75 2.45 -19.51
C ASN A 35 -7.22 2.41 -18.07
N ILE A 36 -7.84 1.56 -17.24
CA ILE A 36 -7.47 1.36 -15.83
C ILE A 36 -7.52 -0.13 -15.53
N ASP A 37 -6.33 -0.71 -15.33
CA ASP A 37 -6.19 -2.08 -14.85
C ASP A 37 -6.10 -2.07 -13.32
N VAL A 38 -6.97 -2.84 -12.67
CA VAL A 38 -6.97 -3.02 -11.20
C VAL A 38 -6.38 -4.39 -10.88
N VAL A 39 -5.21 -4.38 -10.28
CA VAL A 39 -4.46 -5.58 -9.88
C VAL A 39 -4.61 -5.81 -8.38
N ASP A 40 -4.91 -7.05 -8.00
CA ASP A 40 -4.90 -7.51 -6.62
C ASP A 40 -3.50 -7.95 -6.21
N ILE A 41 -2.94 -7.32 -5.18
CA ILE A 41 -1.64 -7.70 -4.62
C ILE A 41 -1.83 -8.92 -3.73
N GLU A 42 -1.03 -9.97 -3.97
CA GLU A 42 -1.04 -11.28 -3.31
C GLU A 42 -0.53 -11.20 -1.86
N THR A 43 -1.19 -10.40 -1.03
CA THR A 43 -0.81 -10.19 0.37
C THR A 43 -1.00 -11.50 1.15
N PRO A 44 0.04 -11.99 1.87
CA PRO A 44 -0.09 -13.21 2.67
C PRO A 44 -1.18 -13.10 3.73
N LEU A 45 -1.91 -14.19 3.94
CA LEU A 45 -2.94 -14.29 4.99
C LEU A 45 -2.31 -14.54 6.37
N PRO A 46 -2.89 -13.98 7.46
CA PRO A 46 -4.05 -13.09 7.49
C PRO A 46 -3.70 -11.64 7.08
N VAL A 47 -4.60 -10.99 6.32
CA VAL A 47 -4.47 -9.56 5.99
C VAL A 47 -4.94 -8.72 7.18
N ASP A 48 -4.11 -7.77 7.64
CA ASP A 48 -4.55 -6.76 8.61
C ASP A 48 -5.25 -5.61 7.86
N PRO A 49 -6.58 -5.44 8.02
CA PRO A 49 -7.34 -4.43 7.29
C PRO A 49 -6.98 -3.00 7.70
N ARG A 50 -6.17 -2.80 8.74
CA ARG A 50 -5.71 -1.46 9.14
C ARG A 50 -4.57 -0.93 8.29
N LYS A 51 -3.78 -1.81 7.67
CA LYS A 51 -2.61 -1.44 6.88
C LYS A 51 -3.05 -0.84 5.54
N GLY A 52 -2.75 0.44 5.33
CA GLY A 52 -2.95 1.13 4.06
C GLY A 52 -1.63 1.62 3.49
N PHE A 53 -1.51 1.66 2.17
CA PHE A 53 -0.34 2.25 1.51
C PHE A 53 -0.19 3.74 1.89
N SER A 54 1.05 4.18 2.09
CA SER A 54 1.41 5.58 2.40
C SER A 54 2.40 6.17 1.40
N SER A 55 3.26 5.34 0.80
CA SER A 55 4.21 5.78 -0.25
C SER A 55 4.69 4.60 -1.08
N PHE A 56 5.21 4.86 -2.27
CA PHE A 56 5.95 3.86 -3.05
C PHE A 56 6.94 4.49 -4.02
N LYS A 57 7.86 3.66 -4.52
CA LYS A 57 8.72 3.92 -5.68
C LYS A 57 8.95 2.63 -6.46
N PHE A 58 9.18 2.78 -7.77
CA PHE A 58 9.78 1.70 -8.55
C PHE A 58 11.22 1.47 -8.13
N VAL A 59 11.64 0.21 -8.08
CA VAL A 59 13.01 -0.17 -7.78
C VAL A 59 13.89 0.11 -9.02
N PRO A 60 14.97 0.90 -8.89
CA PRO A 60 15.85 1.20 -10.01
C PRO A 60 16.41 -0.05 -10.69
N GLY A 61 16.56 -0.01 -12.01
CA GLY A 61 17.09 -1.13 -12.80
C GLY A 61 16.10 -2.27 -13.08
N THR A 62 14.83 -2.15 -12.64
CA THR A 62 13.80 -3.19 -12.87
C THR A 62 12.87 -2.91 -14.04
N GLY A 63 13.08 -1.79 -14.76
CA GLY A 63 12.23 -1.34 -15.86
C GLY A 63 10.79 -1.09 -15.41
N ASP A 64 10.62 -0.50 -14.22
CA ASP A 64 9.34 -0.20 -13.57
C ASP A 64 8.43 -1.43 -13.38
N LYS A 65 9.03 -2.61 -13.18
CA LYS A 65 8.31 -3.86 -12.93
C LYS A 65 8.24 -4.25 -11.47
N VAL A 66 9.10 -3.68 -10.62
CA VAL A 66 9.15 -3.99 -9.18
C VAL A 66 8.92 -2.71 -8.38
N ILE A 67 7.99 -2.79 -7.43
CA ILE A 67 7.59 -1.69 -6.56
C ILE A 67 8.06 -1.99 -5.14
N LEU A 68 8.72 -1.01 -4.54
CA LEU A 68 8.91 -0.90 -3.10
C LEU A 68 7.83 0.03 -2.56
N ALA A 69 7.01 -0.46 -1.64
CA ALA A 69 5.92 0.31 -1.04
C ALA A 69 6.03 0.34 0.49
N VAL A 70 5.54 1.43 1.05
CA VAL A 70 5.36 1.61 2.49
C VAL A 70 3.86 1.55 2.79
N LYS A 71 3.51 0.79 3.81
CA LYS A 71 2.18 0.82 4.43
C LYS A 71 2.30 1.43 5.82
N SER A 72 1.26 2.11 6.27
CA SER A 72 1.10 2.49 7.67
C SER A 72 -0.26 2.07 8.19
N LEU A 73 -0.32 1.78 9.48
CA LEU A 73 -1.58 1.64 10.22
C LEU A 73 -1.61 2.65 11.36
N GLU A 74 -2.83 3.04 11.69
CA GLU A 74 -3.19 3.88 12.83
C GLU A 74 -4.36 3.20 13.51
N ASP A 75 -4.32 3.14 14.83
CA ASP A 75 -5.42 2.67 15.66
C ASP A 75 -5.59 3.68 16.79
N SER A 76 -6.55 4.60 16.61
CA SER A 76 -6.80 5.70 17.55
C SER A 76 -7.22 5.18 18.94
N THR A 77 -7.89 4.03 18.98
CA THR A 77 -8.33 3.41 20.24
C THR A 77 -7.17 2.86 21.07
N GLN A 78 -6.08 2.45 20.42
CA GLN A 78 -4.88 1.90 21.06
C GLN A 78 -3.72 2.89 21.13
N ASN A 79 -3.91 4.10 20.59
CA ASN A 79 -2.84 5.10 20.39
C ASN A 79 -1.61 4.47 19.70
N LEU A 80 -1.86 3.62 18.70
CA LEU A 80 -0.85 2.84 18.00
C LEU A 80 -0.64 3.37 16.58
N GLN A 81 0.62 3.50 16.20
CA GLN A 81 1.03 3.74 14.82
C GLN A 81 2.23 2.87 14.46
N GLN A 82 2.22 2.32 13.26
CA GLN A 82 3.31 1.47 12.78
C GLN A 82 3.38 1.52 11.25
N SER A 83 4.60 1.43 10.73
CA SER A 83 4.85 1.31 9.29
C SER A 83 5.51 -0.01 8.92
N PHE A 84 5.29 -0.41 7.67
CA PHE A 84 5.79 -1.63 7.08
C PHE A 84 6.34 -1.35 5.69
N LEU A 85 7.42 -2.04 5.33
CA LEU A 85 7.97 -2.13 4.00
C LEU A 85 7.43 -3.38 3.31
N THR A 86 7.06 -3.30 2.03
CA THR A 86 6.77 -4.47 1.20
C THR A 86 7.32 -4.26 -0.20
N ILE A 87 7.65 -5.35 -0.89
CA ILE A 87 8.10 -5.33 -2.28
C ILE A 87 7.25 -6.31 -3.07
N PHE A 88 6.74 -5.89 -4.21
CA PHE A 88 5.95 -6.72 -5.12
C PHE A 88 6.18 -6.29 -6.56
N ASP A 89 5.89 -7.17 -7.51
CA ASP A 89 5.93 -6.81 -8.93
C ASP A 89 4.59 -6.24 -9.41
N ILE A 90 4.58 -5.64 -10.61
CA ILE A 90 3.37 -5.02 -11.19
C ILE A 90 2.24 -6.02 -11.48
N SER A 91 2.49 -7.33 -11.46
CA SER A 91 1.45 -8.36 -11.58
C SER A 91 0.74 -8.65 -10.26
N GLY A 92 1.21 -8.06 -9.15
CA GLY A 92 0.66 -8.24 -7.82
C GLY A 92 1.39 -9.30 -6.99
N ARG A 93 2.39 -9.99 -7.55
CA ARG A 93 3.14 -11.02 -6.83
C ARG A 93 4.05 -10.38 -5.78
N VAL A 94 3.88 -10.79 -4.52
CA VAL A 94 4.70 -10.32 -3.41
C VAL A 94 6.08 -10.97 -3.44
N LEU A 95 7.12 -10.13 -3.45
CA LEU A 95 8.54 -10.53 -3.39
C LEU A 95 9.09 -10.42 -1.96
N LEU A 96 8.64 -9.42 -1.20
CA LEU A 96 8.91 -9.24 0.22
C LEU A 96 7.59 -8.93 0.95
N PRO A 97 7.13 -9.82 1.85
CA PRO A 97 5.99 -9.56 2.72
C PRO A 97 6.21 -8.33 3.62
N ASP A 98 5.11 -7.80 4.18
CA ASP A 98 5.14 -6.66 5.10
C ASP A 98 6.17 -6.87 6.22
N THR A 99 7.26 -6.10 6.17
CA THR A 99 8.34 -6.09 7.15
C THR A 99 8.23 -4.82 7.99
N PRO A 100 8.08 -4.90 9.31
CA PRO A 100 7.89 -3.72 10.15
C PRO A 100 9.13 -2.83 10.17
N PHE A 101 8.92 -1.51 10.22
CA PHE A 101 9.99 -0.57 10.53
C PHE A 101 10.37 -0.68 12.03
N PRO A 102 11.63 -0.36 12.41
CA PRO A 102 12.10 -0.49 13.78
C PRO A 102 11.36 0.38 14.81
N HIS A 103 10.85 1.54 14.37
CA HIS A 103 10.18 2.50 15.25
C HIS A 103 8.67 2.53 15.00
N ALA A 104 7.90 2.62 16.10
CA ALA A 104 6.45 2.81 16.08
C ALA A 104 6.10 4.25 15.66
N SER A 105 6.20 4.51 14.36
CA SER A 105 5.94 5.80 13.74
C SER A 105 5.41 5.61 12.33
N LYS A 106 4.73 6.65 11.82
CA LYS A 106 4.27 6.69 10.44
C LYS A 106 5.38 7.21 9.54
N TYR A 107 5.80 6.36 8.62
CA TYR A 107 6.61 6.74 7.48
C TYR A 107 5.70 6.88 6.26
N GLU A 108 5.66 8.07 5.67
CA GLU A 108 4.76 8.42 4.55
C GLU A 108 5.51 8.83 3.27
N GLY A 109 6.83 8.68 3.28
CA GLY A 109 7.68 8.97 2.13
C GLY A 109 8.75 7.90 1.98
N VAL A 110 8.99 7.48 0.74
CA VAL A 110 10.17 6.68 0.37
C VAL A 110 10.76 7.18 -0.93
N ALA A 111 12.09 7.19 -1.01
CA ALA A 111 12.88 7.54 -2.17
C ALA A 111 14.19 6.74 -2.17
N PHE A 112 14.73 6.50 -3.37
CA PHE A 112 16.13 6.09 -3.54
C PHE A 112 16.95 7.37 -3.67
N VAL A 113 17.94 7.56 -2.80
CA VAL A 113 18.78 8.77 -2.69
C VAL A 113 20.26 8.44 -2.77
#